data_AF-A0A9D2CDV6-F1
#
_entry.id   AF-A0A9D2CDV6-F1
#
_cell.length_a   1.000
_cell.length_b   1.000
_cell.length_c   1.000
_cell.angle_alpha   90.00
_cell.angle_beta   90.00
_cell.angle_gamma   90.00
#
_symmetry.space_group_name_H-M   'P 1'
#
loop_
_entity.id
_entity.type
_entity.pdbx_description
1 polymer ?
#
loop_
_entity_poly.entity_id
_entity_poly.type
_entity_poly.pdbx_seq_one_letter_code
_entity_poly.pdbx_strand_id
1 'polypeptide(L)'
;MKKRKKKINLIPLDRTREPPRQDPPPLTAEGLEHSLYQCSACGAEFHMASRGAELFCTACGARWRMTGLGRLEGVGDTPSYFPHIPDWYEWERRQVEEAIAWGAYEADFRVRVQALPNAASFVELGEGRLHHGPEGFTLTFTDRGGERALRFPARSTFSLHPEYDHQGQGECVTLSTPDSTYFLCPLEEGFRAAKLQFATQALWRRAQEKAADGAPV
;
A
#
# COMPACT_ATOMS: atom_id res chain seq x y z
N MET A 1 7.65 54.52 -36.11
CA MET A 1 8.60 53.79 -35.23
C MET A 1 9.09 52.50 -35.89
N LYS A 2 10.41 52.33 -36.08
CA LYS A 2 11.04 51.11 -36.63
C LYS A 2 11.17 50.04 -35.53
N LYS A 3 10.54 48.87 -35.68
CA LYS A 3 10.69 47.73 -34.74
C LYS A 3 12.06 47.07 -34.94
N ARG A 4 12.94 47.14 -33.94
CA ARG A 4 14.21 46.39 -33.90
C ARG A 4 13.92 44.92 -33.55
N LYS A 5 14.20 44.00 -34.47
CA LYS A 5 14.23 42.56 -34.18
C LYS A 5 15.48 42.25 -33.35
N LYS A 6 15.32 41.81 -32.09
CA LYS A 6 16.43 41.24 -31.29
C LYS A 6 16.80 39.89 -31.90
N LYS A 7 18.04 39.75 -32.38
CA LYS A 7 18.61 38.45 -32.75
C LYS A 7 18.83 37.66 -31.46
N ILE A 8 18.16 36.51 -31.36
CA ILE A 8 18.43 35.50 -30.32
C ILE A 8 19.66 34.73 -30.81
N ASN A 9 20.79 34.88 -30.13
CA ASN A 9 21.95 34.04 -30.38
C ASN A 9 21.68 32.68 -29.75
N LEU A 10 21.45 31.66 -30.58
CA LEU A 10 21.46 30.28 -30.12
C LEU A 10 22.89 29.90 -29.75
N ILE A 11 23.11 29.53 -28.50
CA ILE A 11 24.35 28.89 -28.04
C ILE A 11 24.34 27.46 -28.60
N PRO A 12 25.39 27.00 -29.31
CA PRO A 12 25.45 25.63 -29.79
C PRO A 12 25.44 24.68 -28.60
N LEU A 13 24.49 23.75 -28.56
CA LEU A 13 24.49 22.66 -27.59
C LEU A 13 25.64 21.72 -27.94
N ASP A 14 26.70 21.76 -27.14
CA ASP A 14 27.78 20.78 -27.18
C ASP A 14 27.24 19.41 -26.74
N ARG A 15 26.92 18.57 -27.71
CA ARG A 15 26.38 17.21 -27.50
C ARG A 15 27.43 16.21 -27.01
N THR A 16 28.68 16.63 -26.80
CA THR A 16 29.78 15.75 -26.38
C THR A 16 30.06 15.78 -24.88
N ARG A 17 29.45 16.71 -24.14
CA ARG A 17 29.51 16.75 -22.67
C ARG A 17 28.39 15.92 -22.06
N GLU A 18 28.74 14.72 -21.63
CA GLU A 18 27.91 13.98 -20.68
C GLU A 18 27.83 14.80 -19.37
N PRO A 19 26.63 15.09 -18.84
CA PRO A 19 26.51 15.80 -17.57
C PRO A 19 27.22 15.00 -16.47
N PRO A 20 27.80 15.67 -15.46
CA PRO A 20 28.41 14.97 -14.34
C PRO A 20 27.39 14.00 -13.73
N ARG A 21 27.78 12.73 -13.57
CA ARG A 21 26.95 11.73 -12.87
C ARG A 21 26.71 12.26 -11.46
N GLN A 22 25.47 12.61 -11.17
CA GLN A 22 25.07 12.94 -9.80
C GLN A 22 24.99 11.63 -9.04
N ASP A 23 25.67 11.55 -7.89
CA ASP A 23 25.49 10.42 -6.99
C ASP A 23 24.01 10.38 -6.57
N PRO A 24 23.38 9.19 -6.56
CA PRO A 24 21.99 9.07 -6.12
C PRO A 24 21.87 9.57 -4.69
N PRO A 25 20.74 10.21 -4.32
CA PRO A 25 20.51 10.62 -2.95
C PRO A 25 20.59 9.39 -2.02
N PRO A 26 21.03 9.57 -0.76
CA PRO A 26 21.13 8.47 0.19
C PRO A 26 19.76 7.82 0.36
N LEU A 27 19.74 6.48 0.42
CA LEU A 27 18.52 5.72 0.61
C LEU A 27 17.87 6.08 1.95
N THR A 28 16.54 6.26 1.94
CA THR A 28 15.73 6.56 3.12
C THR A 28 14.86 5.36 3.51
N ALA A 29 14.72 5.14 4.82
CA ALA A 29 13.79 4.17 5.37
C ALA A 29 12.36 4.74 5.42
N GLU A 30 12.20 6.04 5.11
CA GLU A 30 10.91 6.72 5.10
C GLU A 30 9.90 6.04 4.17
N GLY A 31 8.75 5.70 4.73
CA GLY A 31 7.66 4.99 4.06
C GLY A 31 7.74 3.46 4.17
N LEU A 32 8.86 2.89 4.63
CA LEU A 32 8.95 1.43 4.80
C LEU A 32 7.99 0.89 5.83
N GLU A 33 7.54 1.68 6.81
CA GLU A 33 6.54 1.29 7.81
C GLU A 33 5.16 0.97 7.22
N HIS A 34 4.86 1.42 6.01
CA HIS A 34 3.62 1.07 5.32
C HIS A 34 3.70 -0.34 4.74
N SER A 35 4.87 -0.70 4.18
CA SER A 35 5.12 -2.03 3.60
C SER A 35 5.60 -3.06 4.61
N LEU A 36 6.26 -2.62 5.68
CA LEU A 36 6.77 -3.41 6.81
C LEU A 36 6.00 -3.00 8.06
N TYR A 37 4.74 -3.41 8.12
CA TYR A 37 3.81 -2.93 9.15
C TYR A 37 3.84 -3.74 10.44
N GLN A 38 4.44 -4.92 10.44
CA GLN A 38 4.52 -5.82 11.58
C GLN A 38 5.95 -5.92 12.09
N CYS A 39 6.13 -5.75 13.40
CA CYS A 39 7.44 -5.77 14.01
C CYS A 39 8.03 -7.19 14.01
N SER A 40 9.17 -7.38 13.34
CA SER A 40 9.89 -8.67 13.34
C SER A 40 10.45 -9.09 14.70
N ALA A 41 10.59 -8.17 15.65
CA ALA A 41 11.10 -8.46 16.99
C ALA A 41 10.02 -8.89 17.99
N CYS A 42 8.84 -8.27 17.97
CA CYS A 42 7.77 -8.52 18.96
C CYS A 42 6.44 -9.00 18.36
N GLY A 43 6.31 -9.01 17.03
CA GLY A 43 5.09 -9.41 16.32
C GLY A 43 3.98 -8.36 16.32
N ALA A 44 4.12 -7.23 17.02
CA ALA A 44 3.10 -6.19 17.06
C ALA A 44 2.89 -5.57 15.67
N GLU A 45 1.63 -5.51 15.23
CA GLU A 45 1.22 -4.88 13.99
C GLU A 45 0.99 -3.37 14.19
N PHE A 46 1.16 -2.59 13.13
CA PHE A 46 0.78 -1.17 13.03
C PHE A 46 1.55 -0.22 13.95
N HIS A 47 2.57 -0.73 14.65
CA HIS A 47 3.46 0.04 15.52
C HIS A 47 4.80 0.39 14.87
N MET A 48 4.99 0.05 13.61
CA MET A 48 6.18 0.42 12.84
C MET A 48 6.11 1.90 12.41
N ALA A 49 7.24 2.58 12.48
CA ALA A 49 7.43 3.97 12.06
C ALA A 49 8.85 4.17 11.54
N SER A 50 9.06 5.17 10.70
CA SER A 50 10.38 5.48 10.16
C SER A 50 10.72 6.97 10.24
N ARG A 51 12.03 7.28 10.14
CA ARG A 51 12.54 8.65 10.00
C ARG A 51 13.96 8.62 9.45
N GLY A 52 14.22 9.33 8.37
CA GLY A 52 15.50 9.29 7.67
C GLY A 52 15.94 7.85 7.38
N ALA A 53 17.09 7.43 7.87
CA ALA A 53 17.59 6.06 7.68
C ALA A 53 17.13 5.06 8.76
N GLU A 54 16.21 5.43 9.66
CA GLU A 54 15.77 4.53 10.74
C GLU A 54 14.35 4.01 10.52
N LEU A 55 14.16 2.73 10.81
CA LEU A 55 12.87 2.05 10.98
C LEU A 55 12.79 1.58 12.43
N PHE A 56 11.67 1.74 13.12
CA PHE A 56 11.56 1.40 14.53
C PHE A 56 10.14 0.99 14.92
N CYS A 57 10.05 0.21 16.00
CA CYS A 57 8.79 -0.20 16.59
C CYS A 57 8.45 0.65 17.82
N THR A 58 7.28 1.27 17.82
CA THR A 58 6.77 2.07 18.95
C THR A 58 6.24 1.22 20.11
N ALA A 59 6.00 -0.08 19.91
CA ALA A 59 5.52 -0.99 20.95
C ALA A 59 6.66 -1.58 21.80
N CYS A 60 7.73 -2.09 21.17
CA CYS A 60 8.85 -2.73 21.88
C CYS A 60 10.15 -1.92 21.89
N GLY A 61 10.21 -0.81 21.15
CA GLY A 61 11.40 0.04 21.07
C GLY A 61 12.53 -0.49 20.17
N ALA A 62 12.35 -1.65 19.52
CA ALA A 62 13.31 -2.18 18.55
C ALA A 62 13.58 -1.17 17.41
N ARG A 63 14.83 -1.07 16.97
CA ARG A 63 15.27 -0.12 15.93
C ARG A 63 16.18 -0.80 14.92
N TRP A 64 16.02 -0.43 13.65
CA TRP A 64 16.86 -0.83 12.54
C TRP A 64 17.32 0.42 11.80
N ARG A 65 18.59 0.41 11.38
CA ARG A 65 19.18 1.43 10.54
C ARG A 65 19.34 0.87 9.13
N MET A 66 18.89 1.63 8.14
CA MET A 66 19.10 1.31 6.74
C MET A 66 20.49 1.76 6.30
N THR A 67 21.22 0.85 5.67
CA THR A 67 22.54 1.12 5.10
C THR A 67 22.43 1.76 3.72
N GLY A 68 23.55 2.27 3.20
CA GLY A 68 23.62 2.79 1.82
C GLY A 68 23.36 1.74 0.73
N LEU A 69 23.28 0.46 1.09
CA LEU A 69 22.92 -0.64 0.19
C LEU A 69 21.45 -1.09 0.37
N GLY A 70 20.65 -0.36 1.15
CA GLY A 70 19.24 -0.68 1.38
C GLY A 70 19.00 -1.90 2.30
N ARG A 71 19.99 -2.24 3.14
CA ARG A 71 19.85 -3.31 4.15
C ARG A 71 19.43 -2.73 5.48
N LEU A 72 18.61 -3.45 6.25
CA LEU A 72 18.24 -3.10 7.62
C LEU A 72 19.15 -3.81 8.61
N GLU A 73 19.83 -3.04 9.45
CA GLU A 73 20.70 -3.54 10.51
C GLU A 73 20.13 -3.12 11.87
N GLY A 74 19.93 -4.09 12.76
CA GLY A 74 19.46 -3.85 14.11
C GLY A 74 20.42 -2.94 14.89
N VAL A 75 19.86 -2.02 15.66
CA VAL A 75 20.59 -1.10 16.53
C VAL A 75 20.53 -1.60 17.97
N GLY A 76 21.68 -1.61 18.65
CA GLY A 76 21.81 -2.13 20.01
C GLY A 76 21.54 -3.63 20.05
N ASP A 77 20.66 -4.06 20.96
CA ASP A 77 20.26 -5.47 21.13
C ASP A 77 19.15 -5.91 20.16
N THR A 78 18.74 -5.03 19.23
CA THR A 78 17.69 -5.37 18.25
C THR A 78 18.20 -6.45 17.28
N PRO A 79 17.52 -7.61 17.17
CA PRO A 79 17.91 -8.64 16.22
C PRO A 79 17.68 -8.22 14.76
N SER A 80 18.57 -8.65 13.88
CA SER A 80 18.46 -8.44 12.42
C SER A 80 17.90 -9.69 11.74
N TYR A 81 16.67 -10.09 12.06
CA TYR A 81 16.05 -11.30 11.47
C TYR A 81 15.91 -11.20 9.95
N PHE A 82 15.60 -10.01 9.45
CA PHE A 82 15.38 -9.75 8.01
C PHE A 82 16.20 -8.55 7.54
N PRO A 83 17.50 -8.73 7.25
CA PRO A 83 18.33 -7.64 6.76
C PRO A 83 17.94 -7.14 5.37
N HIS A 84 17.34 -8.01 4.55
CA HIS A 84 16.78 -7.64 3.26
C HIS A 84 15.28 -7.34 3.42
N ILE A 85 14.85 -6.16 2.99
CA ILE A 85 13.46 -5.71 3.06
C ILE A 85 12.47 -6.73 2.45
N PRO A 86 12.74 -7.34 1.28
CA PRO A 86 11.84 -8.35 0.72
C PRO A 86 11.62 -9.57 1.62
N ASP A 87 12.62 -9.98 2.41
CA ASP A 87 12.48 -11.13 3.30
C ASP A 87 11.51 -10.82 4.45
N TRP A 88 11.54 -9.59 4.97
CA TRP A 88 10.58 -9.13 5.98
C TRP A 88 9.17 -9.08 5.38
N TYR A 89 9.03 -8.53 4.18
CA TYR A 89 7.76 -8.44 3.46
C TYR A 89 7.15 -9.83 3.20
N GLU A 90 7.95 -10.83 2.81
CA GLU A 90 7.49 -12.21 2.65
C GLU A 90 7.19 -12.91 3.99
N TRP A 91 7.88 -12.55 5.07
CA TRP A 91 7.51 -13.00 6.41
C TRP A 91 6.13 -12.47 6.82
N GLU A 92 5.83 -11.18 6.61
CA GLU A 92 4.52 -10.60 6.89
C GLU A 92 3.41 -11.24 6.06
N ARG A 93 3.68 -11.54 4.79
CA ARG A 93 2.75 -12.30 3.94
C ARG A 93 2.38 -13.62 4.60
N ARG A 94 3.37 -14.38 5.08
CA ARG A 94 3.13 -15.66 5.76
C ARG A 94 2.33 -15.50 7.05
N GLN A 95 2.56 -14.43 7.82
CA GLN A 95 1.76 -14.15 9.02
C GLN A 95 0.27 -13.98 8.69
N VAL A 96 -0.03 -13.27 7.60
CA VAL A 96 -1.42 -13.10 7.13
C VAL A 96 -2.01 -14.42 6.63
N GLU A 97 -1.26 -15.22 5.88
CA GLU A 97 -1.68 -16.54 5.42
C GLU A 97 -1.99 -17.49 6.59
N GLU A 98 -1.13 -17.51 7.61
CA GLU A 98 -1.35 -18.26 8.84
C GLU A 98 -2.61 -17.78 9.56
N ALA A 99 -2.82 -16.47 9.72
CA ALA A 99 -4.04 -15.92 10.33
C ALA A 99 -5.31 -16.31 9.57
N ILE A 100 -5.29 -16.33 8.24
CA ILE A 100 -6.40 -16.80 7.40
C ILE A 100 -6.66 -18.29 7.58
N ALA A 101 -5.60 -19.11 7.65
CA ALA A 101 -5.72 -20.55 7.85
C ALA A 101 -6.35 -20.87 9.21
N TRP A 102 -6.01 -20.10 10.25
CA TRP A 102 -6.56 -20.22 11.60
C TRP A 102 -7.94 -19.57 11.78
N GLY A 103 -8.47 -18.88 10.76
CA GLY A 103 -9.75 -18.15 10.86
C GLY A 103 -9.68 -16.92 11.78
N ALA A 104 -8.47 -16.40 12.01
CA ALA A 104 -8.21 -15.22 12.85
C ALA A 104 -8.09 -13.92 12.03
N TYR A 105 -8.12 -14.00 10.70
CA TYR A 105 -8.11 -12.83 9.83
C TYR A 105 -9.52 -12.29 9.58
N GLU A 106 -9.72 -11.01 9.89
CA GLU A 106 -10.89 -10.22 9.55
C GLU A 106 -10.44 -8.76 9.46
N ALA A 107 -10.99 -8.01 8.51
CA ALA A 107 -10.64 -6.60 8.32
C ALA A 107 -11.92 -5.79 8.11
N ASP A 108 -12.09 -4.77 8.92
CA ASP A 108 -13.29 -3.97 8.94
C ASP A 108 -12.96 -2.54 9.35
N PHE A 109 -13.20 -1.60 8.42
CA PHE A 109 -12.80 -0.21 8.58
C PHE A 109 -13.89 0.74 8.10
N ARG A 110 -14.11 1.82 8.85
CA ARG A 110 -14.71 3.03 8.29
C ARG A 110 -13.75 3.67 7.31
N VAL A 111 -14.27 4.03 6.14
CA VAL A 111 -13.47 4.59 5.05
C VAL A 111 -14.13 5.83 4.46
N ARG A 112 -13.33 6.80 4.02
CA ARG A 112 -13.75 7.79 3.03
C ARG A 112 -13.77 7.11 1.67
N VAL A 113 -14.83 7.36 0.91
CA VAL A 113 -15.06 6.78 -0.41
C VAL A 113 -15.01 7.89 -1.46
N GLN A 114 -14.02 7.79 -2.34
CA GLN A 114 -13.94 8.61 -3.54
C GLN A 114 -14.00 7.70 -4.77
N ALA A 115 -14.81 8.05 -5.76
CA ALA A 115 -14.90 7.29 -7.01
C ALA A 115 -14.26 8.06 -8.15
N LEU A 116 -13.71 7.33 -9.12
CA LEU A 116 -13.24 7.83 -10.40
C LEU A 116 -14.01 7.10 -11.52
N PRO A 117 -15.25 7.52 -11.84
CA PRO A 117 -16.05 6.90 -12.90
C PRO A 117 -15.40 7.13 -14.26
N ASN A 118 -15.26 6.06 -15.04
CA ASN A 118 -14.71 6.08 -16.41
C ASN A 118 -13.39 6.86 -16.56
N ALA A 119 -12.54 6.88 -15.52
CA ALA A 119 -11.29 7.65 -15.48
C ALA A 119 -11.46 9.16 -15.79
N ALA A 120 -12.65 9.74 -15.61
CA ALA A 120 -12.95 11.10 -16.05
C ALA A 120 -12.69 12.15 -14.96
N SER A 121 -13.36 12.04 -13.81
CA SER A 121 -13.23 12.99 -12.71
C SER A 121 -13.53 12.35 -11.37
N PHE A 122 -12.83 12.77 -10.32
CA PHE A 122 -13.10 12.31 -8.97
C PHE A 122 -14.46 12.80 -8.47
N VAL A 123 -15.17 11.92 -7.78
CA VAL A 123 -16.46 12.18 -7.13
C VAL A 123 -16.36 11.73 -5.68
N GLU A 124 -16.57 12.67 -4.76
CA GLU A 124 -16.69 12.37 -3.33
C GLU A 124 -18.03 11.67 -3.07
N LEU A 125 -17.96 10.46 -2.52
CA LEU A 125 -19.14 9.66 -2.16
C LEU A 125 -19.39 9.65 -0.64
N GLY A 126 -18.53 10.30 0.14
CA GLY A 126 -18.68 10.44 1.59
C GLY A 126 -18.02 9.31 2.36
N GLU A 127 -18.61 8.92 3.49
CA GLU A 127 -18.11 7.82 4.33
C GLU A 127 -18.81 6.50 4.00
N GLY A 128 -18.09 5.42 4.22
CA GLY A 128 -18.57 4.05 4.07
C GLY A 128 -17.86 3.09 5.03
N ARG A 129 -18.11 1.81 4.83
CA ARG A 129 -17.51 0.71 5.59
C ARG A 129 -16.98 -0.33 4.63
N LEU A 130 -15.70 -0.67 4.78
CA LEU A 130 -15.01 -1.69 4.00
C LEU A 130 -14.80 -2.91 4.89
N HIS A 131 -15.42 -4.02 4.50
CA HIS A 131 -15.23 -5.34 5.10
C HIS A 131 -14.39 -6.21 4.15
N HIS A 132 -13.47 -7.00 4.69
CA HIS A 132 -12.67 -7.95 3.94
C HIS A 132 -12.43 -9.24 4.75
N GLY A 133 -13.09 -10.30 4.31
CA GLY A 133 -12.98 -11.64 4.89
C GLY A 133 -12.92 -12.73 3.82
N PRO A 134 -13.18 -14.00 4.17
CA PRO A 134 -13.01 -15.15 3.27
C PRO A 134 -13.71 -15.05 1.91
N GLU A 135 -14.83 -14.33 1.85
CA GLU A 135 -15.64 -14.14 0.64
C GLU A 135 -15.11 -13.02 -0.28
N GLY A 136 -14.12 -12.25 0.16
CA GLY A 136 -13.59 -11.06 -0.51
C GLY A 136 -14.06 -9.77 0.16
N PHE A 137 -14.14 -8.68 -0.62
CA PHE A 137 -14.51 -7.37 -0.07
C PHE A 137 -16.01 -7.09 -0.19
N THR A 138 -16.54 -6.41 0.82
CA THR A 138 -17.84 -5.71 0.75
C THR A 138 -17.63 -4.25 1.14
N LEU A 139 -18.00 -3.34 0.25
CA LEU A 139 -17.98 -1.90 0.48
C LEU A 139 -19.41 -1.38 0.56
N THR A 140 -19.79 -0.79 1.69
CA THR A 140 -21.10 -0.14 1.87
C THR A 140 -20.94 1.36 2.05
N PHE A 141 -21.73 2.17 1.37
CA PHE A 141 -21.75 3.63 1.50
C PHE A 141 -23.10 4.18 1.06
N THR A 142 -23.37 5.43 1.40
CA THR A 142 -24.61 6.11 1.01
C THR A 142 -24.30 7.18 -0.04
N ASP A 143 -24.91 7.08 -1.21
CA ASP A 143 -24.86 8.15 -2.23
C ASP A 143 -26.22 8.85 -2.36
N ARG A 144 -26.34 9.77 -3.34
CA ARG A 144 -27.58 10.52 -3.60
C ARG A 144 -28.80 9.63 -3.90
N GLY A 145 -28.58 8.39 -4.35
CA GLY A 145 -29.62 7.41 -4.65
C GLY A 145 -29.91 6.45 -3.49
N GLY A 146 -29.30 6.65 -2.31
CA GLY A 146 -29.49 5.81 -1.13
C GLY A 146 -28.30 4.89 -0.86
N GLU A 147 -28.53 3.87 -0.04
CA GLU A 147 -27.52 2.90 0.35
C GLU A 147 -27.03 2.08 -0.86
N ARG A 148 -25.72 1.90 -0.94
CA ARG A 148 -25.03 1.10 -1.95
C ARG A 148 -24.19 0.05 -1.25
N ALA A 149 -24.15 -1.15 -1.84
CA ALA A 149 -23.25 -2.23 -1.45
C ALA A 149 -22.56 -2.80 -2.69
N LEU A 150 -21.24 -2.69 -2.74
CA LEU A 150 -20.39 -3.28 -3.77
C LEU A 150 -19.70 -4.51 -3.20
N ARG A 151 -19.65 -5.59 -3.97
CA ARG A 151 -19.01 -6.85 -3.59
C ARG A 151 -17.89 -7.15 -4.59
N PHE A 152 -16.73 -7.49 -4.07
CA PHE A 152 -15.57 -7.91 -4.84
C PHE A 152 -15.18 -9.32 -4.37
N PRO A 153 -15.75 -10.37 -4.99
CA PRO A 153 -15.54 -11.74 -4.53
C PRO A 153 -14.06 -12.13 -4.54
N ALA A 154 -13.62 -12.91 -3.56
CA ALA A 154 -12.23 -13.40 -3.47
C ALA A 154 -11.79 -14.09 -4.77
N ARG A 155 -12.67 -14.91 -5.38
CA ARG A 155 -12.42 -15.63 -6.65
C ARG A 155 -12.06 -14.74 -7.85
N SER A 156 -12.49 -13.48 -7.86
CA SER A 156 -12.28 -12.54 -8.96
C SER A 156 -11.37 -11.38 -8.61
N THR A 157 -10.83 -11.35 -7.39
CA THR A 157 -10.01 -10.25 -6.86
C THR A 157 -8.60 -10.76 -6.58
N PHE A 158 -7.77 -10.87 -7.62
CA PHE A 158 -6.42 -11.45 -7.49
C PHE A 158 -5.43 -10.54 -6.77
N SER A 159 -5.65 -9.23 -6.81
CA SER A 159 -4.76 -8.24 -6.24
C SER A 159 -5.55 -7.03 -5.73
N LEU A 160 -4.88 -6.28 -4.86
CA LEU A 160 -5.33 -5.01 -4.33
C LEU A 160 -4.23 -3.99 -4.56
N HIS A 161 -4.58 -2.83 -5.08
CA HIS A 161 -3.62 -1.77 -5.31
C HIS A 161 -3.55 -0.85 -4.08
N PRO A 162 -2.37 -0.75 -3.43
CA PRO A 162 -2.12 0.22 -2.38
C PRO A 162 -1.84 1.59 -2.99
N GLU A 163 -2.35 2.64 -2.36
CA GLU A 163 -1.97 4.02 -2.60
C GLU A 163 -1.44 4.58 -1.29
N TYR A 164 -0.14 4.88 -1.19
CA TYR A 164 0.48 5.22 0.10
C TYR A 164 0.27 6.68 0.50
N ASP A 165 -0.06 7.56 -0.44
CA ASP A 165 -0.44 8.95 -0.15
C ASP A 165 -1.47 9.48 -1.16
N HIS A 166 -2.73 9.11 -0.96
CA HIS A 166 -3.80 9.56 -1.86
C HIS A 166 -4.16 11.03 -1.61
N GLN A 167 -3.64 11.93 -2.44
CA GLN A 167 -3.93 13.38 -2.37
C GLN A 167 -3.63 13.99 -0.99
N GLY A 168 -2.59 13.52 -0.29
CA GLY A 168 -2.24 14.00 1.05
C GLY A 168 -3.12 13.42 2.17
N GLN A 169 -3.99 12.44 1.87
CA GLN A 169 -4.92 11.84 2.83
C GLN A 169 -4.35 10.57 3.47
N GLY A 170 -3.11 10.20 3.13
CA GLY A 170 -2.45 9.00 3.64
C GLY A 170 -2.78 7.74 2.85
N GLU A 171 -2.58 6.60 3.52
CA GLU A 171 -2.61 5.27 2.92
C GLU A 171 -4.05 4.82 2.63
N CYS A 172 -4.32 4.44 1.39
CA CYS A 172 -5.61 3.98 0.90
C CYS A 172 -5.44 2.71 0.06
N VAL A 173 -6.57 2.07 -0.28
CA VAL A 173 -6.60 0.98 -1.27
C VAL A 173 -7.57 1.31 -2.37
N THR A 174 -7.36 0.73 -3.55
CA THR A 174 -8.30 0.88 -4.67
C THR A 174 -8.96 -0.43 -5.06
N LEU A 175 -10.26 -0.35 -5.32
CA LEU A 175 -11.09 -1.44 -5.84
C LEU A 175 -11.83 -0.94 -7.08
N SER A 176 -11.86 -1.73 -8.14
CA SER A 176 -12.43 -1.30 -9.42
C SER A 176 -13.57 -2.22 -9.85
N THR A 177 -14.60 -1.57 -10.37
CA THR A 177 -15.63 -2.14 -11.24
C THR A 177 -15.31 -1.76 -12.70
N PRO A 178 -15.96 -2.38 -13.71
CA PRO A 178 -15.73 -2.00 -15.11
C PRO A 178 -15.89 -0.50 -15.40
N ASP A 179 -16.78 0.17 -14.68
CA ASP A 179 -17.16 1.57 -14.97
C ASP A 179 -16.60 2.58 -13.96
N SER A 180 -15.91 2.13 -12.90
CA SER A 180 -15.44 3.01 -11.83
C SER A 180 -14.34 2.40 -10.96
N THR A 181 -13.41 3.24 -10.52
CA THR A 181 -12.42 2.89 -9.48
C THR A 181 -12.74 3.63 -8.20
N TYR A 182 -12.77 2.91 -7.09
CA TYR A 182 -13.05 3.42 -5.75
C TYR A 182 -11.74 3.51 -4.97
N PHE A 183 -11.45 4.68 -4.43
CA PHE A 183 -10.34 4.97 -3.53
C PHE A 183 -10.89 4.99 -2.10
N LEU A 184 -10.34 4.11 -1.27
CA LEU A 184 -10.86 3.79 0.06
C LEU A 184 -9.79 4.12 1.08
N CYS A 185 -9.96 5.26 1.74
CA CYS A 185 -9.01 5.78 2.71
C CYS A 185 -9.56 5.58 4.13
N PRO A 186 -8.81 4.96 5.06
CA PRO A 186 -9.28 4.66 6.40
C PRO A 186 -9.57 5.94 7.19
N LEU A 187 -10.56 5.83 8.08
CA LEU A 187 -10.90 6.84 9.09
C LEU A 187 -10.56 6.35 10.51
N GLU A 188 -9.94 5.17 10.61
CA GLU A 188 -9.66 4.44 11.84
C GLU A 188 -8.23 3.89 11.81
N GLU A 189 -7.66 3.63 12.99
CA GLU A 189 -6.33 3.01 13.12
C GLU A 189 -6.36 1.52 12.72
N GLY A 190 -5.18 0.93 12.55
CA GLY A 190 -5.04 -0.50 12.22
C GLY A 190 -5.19 -0.84 10.73
N PHE A 191 -5.34 0.16 9.87
CA PHE A 191 -5.37 -0.03 8.42
C PHE A 191 -3.95 -0.04 7.84
N ARG A 192 -3.63 -1.10 7.07
CA ARG A 192 -2.44 -1.16 6.20
C ARG A 192 -2.77 -1.82 4.87
N ALA A 193 -2.44 -1.12 3.80
CA ALA A 193 -2.69 -1.58 2.44
C ALA A 193 -1.87 -2.84 2.12
N ALA A 194 -0.64 -2.95 2.66
CA ALA A 194 0.20 -4.15 2.53
C ALA A 194 -0.49 -5.40 3.14
N LYS A 195 -1.01 -5.30 4.36
CA LYS A 195 -1.75 -6.40 5.02
C LYS A 195 -2.97 -6.82 4.20
N LEU A 196 -3.77 -5.85 3.74
CA LEU A 196 -4.94 -6.12 2.91
C LEU A 196 -4.55 -6.76 1.56
N GLN A 197 -3.45 -6.34 0.96
CA GLN A 197 -2.92 -6.91 -0.28
C GLN A 197 -2.51 -8.38 -0.09
N PHE A 198 -1.80 -8.70 0.99
CA PHE A 198 -1.44 -10.09 1.32
C PHE A 198 -2.68 -10.96 1.50
N ALA A 199 -3.65 -10.47 2.26
CA ALA A 199 -4.89 -11.20 2.48
C ALA A 199 -5.66 -11.42 1.17
N THR A 200 -5.72 -10.41 0.30
CA THR A 200 -6.41 -10.50 -0.99
C THR A 200 -5.83 -11.64 -1.84
N GLN A 201 -4.50 -11.69 -1.95
CA GLN A 201 -3.81 -12.71 -2.74
C GLN A 201 -3.98 -14.11 -2.15
N ALA A 202 -3.90 -14.24 -0.83
CA ALA A 202 -4.07 -15.52 -0.13
C ALA A 202 -5.51 -16.05 -0.27
N LEU A 203 -6.50 -15.19 -0.09
CA LEU A 203 -7.92 -15.54 -0.23
C LEU A 203 -8.29 -15.88 -1.66
N TRP A 204 -7.75 -15.15 -2.64
CA TRP A 204 -7.89 -15.50 -4.05
C TRP A 204 -7.32 -16.90 -4.34
N ARG A 205 -6.08 -17.20 -3.92
CA ARG A 205 -5.47 -18.53 -4.09
C ARG A 205 -6.37 -19.63 -3.52
N ARG A 206 -6.84 -19.46 -2.28
CA ARG A 206 -7.74 -20.41 -1.61
C ARG A 206 -9.07 -20.57 -2.35
N ALA A 207 -9.62 -19.50 -2.91
CA ALA A 207 -10.85 -19.56 -3.71
C ALA A 207 -10.64 -20.33 -5.02
N GLN A 208 -9.49 -20.16 -5.68
CA GLN A 208 -9.13 -20.90 -6.89
C GLN A 208 -8.95 -22.39 -6.61
N GLU A 209 -8.28 -22.76 -5.52
CA GLU A 209 -8.09 -24.15 -5.08
C GLU A 209 -9.43 -24.83 -4.80
N LYS A 210 -10.32 -24.19 -4.01
CA LYS A 210 -11.68 -24.70 -3.75
C LYS A 210 -12.48 -24.95 -5.03
N ALA A 211 -12.37 -24.05 -6.02
CA ALA A 211 -13.06 -24.19 -7.30
C ALA A 211 -12.50 -25.36 -8.13
N ALA A 212 -11.20 -25.62 -8.04
CA ALA A 212 -10.55 -26.77 -8.69
C ALA A 212 -10.95 -28.10 -8.04
N ASP A 213 -11.15 -28.12 -6.72
CA ASP A 213 -11.52 -29.31 -5.94
C ASP A 213 -13.02 -29.66 -5.99
N GLY A 214 -13.84 -28.89 -6.72
CA GLY A 214 -15.26 -29.17 -6.91
C GLY A 214 -16.15 -28.94 -5.67
N ALA A 215 -15.64 -28.26 -4.64
CA ALA A 215 -16.43 -27.90 -3.47
C ALA A 215 -17.42 -26.77 -3.80
N PRO A 216 -18.73 -26.90 -3.47
CA PRO A 216 -19.67 -25.80 -3.64
C PRO A 216 -19.29 -24.63 -2.70
N VAL A 217 -19.35 -23.42 -3.26
CA VAL A 217 -19.19 -22.12 -2.56
C VAL A 217 -20.45 -21.83 -1.76
#